data_AF-A0A9W8XQA9-F1
#
_entry.id   AF-A0A9W8XQA9-F1
#
_cell.length_a   1.000
_cell.length_b   1.000
_cell.length_c   1.000
_cell.angle_alpha   90.00
_cell.angle_beta   90.00
_cell.angle_gamma   90.00
#
_symmetry.space_group_name_H-M   'P 1'
#
loop_
_entity.id
_entity.type
_entity.pdbx_description
1 polymer ?
#
loop_
_entity_poly.entity_id
_entity_poly.type
_entity_poly.pdbx_seq_one_letter_code
_entity_poly.pdbx_strand_id
1 'polypeptide(L)'
;MWVRSKVNVMNSTTLTLTIKAVTLIFALASLSTGLQAITSPITFATTFGIPLPPSPKHENPATTTSYISLLGARQLATGITLLVFAYQGKWVETATILSIIGVVVAGMDGYHIARRGSSGGGLFHAVPGALIAGLAAAVLYVGV
;
A
#
# COMPACT_ATOMS: atom_id res chain seq x y z
N MET A 1 -35.20 -20.01 -0.55
CA MET A 1 -34.13 -20.18 0.46
C MET A 1 -32.80 -20.67 -0.15
N TRP A 2 -32.81 -21.56 -1.16
CA TRP A 2 -31.61 -22.12 -1.81
C TRP A 2 -30.80 -21.15 -2.69
N VAL A 3 -31.44 -20.16 -3.32
CA VAL A 3 -30.74 -19.16 -4.16
C VAL A 3 -29.89 -18.21 -3.32
N ARG A 4 -30.37 -17.81 -2.12
CA ARG A 4 -29.62 -16.94 -1.20
C ARG A 4 -28.35 -17.61 -0.66
N SER A 5 -28.34 -18.93 -0.42
CA SER A 5 -27.13 -19.61 0.07
C SER A 5 -26.06 -19.71 -1.03
N LYS A 6 -26.44 -20.00 -2.28
CA LYS A 6 -25.49 -20.01 -3.41
C LYS A 6 -24.89 -18.63 -3.69
N VAL A 7 -25.70 -17.56 -3.60
CA VAL A 7 -25.22 -16.19 -3.79
C VAL A 7 -24.22 -15.80 -2.70
N ASN A 8 -24.46 -16.15 -1.43
CA ASN A 8 -23.50 -15.88 -0.35
C ASN A 8 -22.18 -16.65 -0.51
N VAL A 9 -22.22 -17.93 -0.90
CA VAL A 9 -21.02 -18.76 -1.09
C VAL A 9 -20.19 -18.30 -2.30
N MET A 10 -20.85 -17.93 -3.39
CA MET A 10 -20.19 -17.42 -4.60
C MET A 10 -19.52 -16.07 -4.33
N ASN A 11 -20.15 -15.20 -3.54
CA ASN A 11 -19.57 -13.92 -3.13
C ASN A 11 -18.33 -14.10 -2.24
N SER A 12 -18.34 -15.04 -1.29
CA SER A 12 -17.18 -15.32 -0.43
C SER A 12 -15.97 -15.87 -1.21
N THR A 13 -16.22 -16.71 -2.22
CA THR A 13 -15.14 -17.30 -3.03
C THR A 13 -14.46 -16.24 -3.90
N THR A 14 -15.26 -15.40 -4.58
CA THR A 14 -14.74 -14.28 -5.36
C THR A 14 -13.96 -13.31 -4.47
N LEU A 15 -14.51 -12.93 -3.31
CA LEU A 15 -13.85 -12.03 -2.37
C LEU A 15 -12.49 -12.57 -1.90
N THR A 16 -12.43 -13.87 -1.61
CA THR A 16 -11.19 -14.58 -1.23
C THR A 16 -10.16 -14.55 -2.34
N LEU A 17 -10.56 -14.84 -3.59
CA LEU A 17 -9.65 -14.80 -4.73
C LEU A 17 -9.16 -13.37 -5.01
N THR A 18 -10.05 -12.38 -4.91
CA THR A 18 -9.71 -10.98 -5.11
C THR A 18 -8.70 -10.51 -4.06
N ILE A 19 -8.91 -10.78 -2.77
CA ILE A 19 -7.96 -10.34 -1.74
C ILE A 19 -6.61 -11.05 -1.86
N LYS A 20 -6.58 -12.33 -2.23
CA LYS A 20 -5.32 -13.05 -2.50
C LYS A 20 -4.54 -12.38 -3.63
N ALA A 21 -5.21 -12.08 -4.74
CA ALA A 21 -4.59 -11.42 -5.89
C ALA A 21 -4.08 -10.02 -5.51
N VAL A 22 -4.93 -9.20 -4.87
CA VAL A 22 -4.57 -7.84 -4.42
C VAL A 22 -3.41 -7.86 -3.43
N THR A 23 -3.42 -8.80 -2.48
CA THR A 23 -2.32 -8.98 -1.52
C THR A 23 -1.00 -9.26 -2.22
N LEU A 24 -0.97 -10.19 -3.17
CA LEU A 24 0.25 -10.54 -3.89
C LEU A 24 0.74 -9.39 -4.77
N ILE A 25 -0.16 -8.71 -5.50
CA ILE A 25 0.19 -7.55 -6.32
C ILE A 25 0.76 -6.44 -5.43
N PHE A 26 0.09 -6.11 -4.33
CA PHE A 26 0.53 -5.07 -3.42
C PHE A 26 1.86 -5.43 -2.76
N ALA A 27 2.06 -6.69 -2.36
CA ALA A 27 3.29 -7.15 -1.77
C ALA A 27 4.47 -7.03 -2.75
N LEU A 28 4.29 -7.47 -4.00
CA LEU A 28 5.31 -7.33 -5.05
C LEU A 28 5.59 -5.86 -5.38
N ALA A 29 4.55 -5.05 -5.53
CA ALA A 29 4.71 -3.61 -5.74
C ALA A 29 5.48 -2.95 -4.59
N SER A 30 5.20 -3.36 -3.35
CA SER A 30 5.91 -2.87 -2.15
C SER A 30 7.38 -3.27 -2.14
N LEU A 31 7.71 -4.48 -2.57
CA LEU A 31 9.11 -4.91 -2.71
C LEU A 31 9.84 -4.07 -3.76
N SER A 32 9.25 -3.94 -4.96
CA SER A 32 9.87 -3.22 -6.06
C SER A 32 10.06 -1.74 -5.75
N THR A 33 9.02 -1.08 -5.21
CA THR A 33 9.07 0.34 -4.84
C THR A 33 9.98 0.60 -3.63
N GLY A 34 9.99 -0.31 -2.65
CA GLY A 34 10.92 -0.26 -1.53
C GLY A 34 12.38 -0.36 -1.98
N LEU A 35 12.68 -1.31 -2.87
CA LEU A 35 14.02 -1.47 -3.45
C LEU A 35 14.42 -0.26 -4.29
N GLN A 36 13.50 0.30 -5.08
CA GLN A 36 13.73 1.51 -5.86
C GLN A 36 14.03 2.71 -4.96
N ALA A 37 13.30 2.89 -3.85
CA ALA A 37 13.55 3.96 -2.89
C ALA A 37 14.90 3.84 -2.17
N ILE A 38 15.42 2.61 -1.99
CA ILE A 38 16.75 2.37 -1.41
C ILE A 38 17.86 2.65 -2.43
N THR A 39 17.72 2.12 -3.65
CA THR A 39 18.77 2.14 -4.68
C THR A 39 18.77 3.39 -5.55
N SER A 40 17.62 4.05 -5.69
CA SER A 40 17.43 5.26 -6.51
C SER A 40 16.39 6.19 -5.88
N PRO A 41 16.71 6.81 -4.72
CA PRO A 41 15.75 7.56 -3.91
C PRO A 41 15.12 8.75 -4.65
N ILE A 42 15.91 9.46 -5.47
CA ILE A 42 15.44 10.61 -6.25
C ILE A 42 14.45 10.17 -7.33
N THR A 43 14.77 9.10 -8.05
CA THR A 43 13.86 8.52 -9.05
C THR A 43 12.53 8.15 -8.41
N PHE A 44 12.58 7.42 -7.29
CA PHE A 44 11.38 7.09 -6.52
C PHE A 44 10.56 8.33 -6.15
N ALA A 45 11.19 9.35 -5.55
CA ALA A 45 10.48 10.57 -5.16
C ALA A 45 9.80 11.27 -6.35
N THR A 46 10.49 11.37 -7.49
CA THR A 46 9.91 11.96 -8.71
C THR A 46 8.77 11.14 -9.27
N THR A 47 8.86 9.80 -9.31
CA THR A 47 7.81 8.90 -9.80
C THR A 47 6.55 8.99 -8.95
N PHE A 48 6.70 9.08 -7.63
CA PHE A 48 5.58 9.11 -6.69
C PHE A 48 5.11 10.52 -6.33
N GLY A 49 5.65 11.56 -6.98
CA GLY A 49 5.26 12.94 -6.77
C GLY A 49 5.60 13.47 -5.37
N ILE A 50 6.59 12.88 -4.71
CA ILE A 50 7.09 13.33 -3.42
C ILE A 50 7.85 14.63 -3.65
N PRO A 51 7.46 15.76 -3.03
CA PRO A 51 8.11 17.04 -3.25
C PRO A 51 9.55 17.00 -2.75
N LEU A 52 10.48 17.26 -3.67
CA LEU A 52 11.90 17.45 -3.37
C LEU A 52 12.17 18.94 -3.09
N PRO A 53 13.08 19.27 -2.16
CA PRO A 53 13.42 20.66 -1.88
C PRO A 53 13.99 21.36 -3.13
N PRO A 54 13.55 22.60 -3.44
CA PRO A 54 13.89 23.29 -4.68
C PRO A 54 15.33 23.83 -4.75
N SER A 55 16.12 23.77 -3.68
CA SER A 55 17.51 24.26 -3.71
C SER A 55 18.34 23.77 -2.52
N PRO A 56 19.65 23.46 -2.70
CA PRO A 56 20.54 22.97 -1.64
C PRO A 56 20.92 24.04 -0.60
N LYS A 57 20.36 25.25 -0.67
CA LYS A 57 20.77 26.37 0.20
C LYS A 57 20.41 26.19 1.68
N HIS A 58 19.50 25.27 2.03
CA HIS A 58 19.09 25.02 3.41
C HIS A 58 18.83 23.55 3.80
N GLU A 59 18.79 22.61 2.85
CA GLU A 59 18.60 21.18 3.14
C GLU A 59 19.74 20.35 2.56
N ASN A 60 20.35 19.51 3.41
CA ASN A 60 21.41 18.60 3.01
C ASN A 60 20.82 17.49 2.12
N PRO A 61 21.21 17.39 0.83
CA PRO A 61 20.68 16.38 -0.09
C PRO A 61 20.84 14.94 0.44
N ALA A 62 21.88 14.69 1.24
CA ALA A 62 22.11 13.39 1.86
C ALA A 62 21.04 13.03 2.91
N THR A 63 20.46 14.02 3.59
CA THR A 63 19.37 13.81 4.55
C THR A 63 18.09 13.41 3.84
N THR A 64 17.76 14.08 2.73
CA THR A 64 16.57 13.77 1.92
C THR A 64 16.67 12.37 1.30
N THR A 65 17.82 12.01 0.73
CA THR A 65 18.02 10.67 0.16
C THR A 65 17.98 9.58 1.24
N SER A 66 18.62 9.81 2.39
CA SER A 66 18.58 8.87 3.52
C SER A 66 17.15 8.66 4.05
N TYR A 67 16.36 9.74 4.14
CA TYR A 67 14.97 9.65 4.56
C TYR A 67 14.13 8.83 3.58
N ILE A 68 14.27 9.07 2.27
CA ILE A 68 13.57 8.29 1.24
C ILE A 68 13.99 6.82 1.29
N SER A 69 15.28 6.52 1.46
CA SER A 69 15.75 5.12 1.63
C SER A 69 15.19 4.45 2.87
N LEU A 70 15.01 5.19 3.98
CA LEU A 70 14.36 4.69 5.19
C LEU A 70 12.87 4.36 4.96
N LEU A 71 12.16 5.19 4.18
CA LEU A 71 10.80 4.86 3.74
C LEU A 71 10.79 3.61 2.86
N GLY A 72 11.78 3.49 1.97
CA GLY A 72 11.97 2.30 1.13
C GLY A 72 12.14 1.01 1.93
N ALA A 73 12.93 1.05 3.00
CA ALA A 73 13.11 -0.10 3.90
C ALA A 73 11.80 -0.52 4.58
N ARG A 74 10.95 0.45 4.97
CA ARG A 74 9.62 0.16 5.55
C ARG A 74 8.67 -0.46 4.53
N GLN A 75 8.69 0.03 3.29
CA GLN A 75 7.88 -0.52 2.20
C GLN A 75 8.33 -1.94 1.86
N LEU A 76 9.65 -2.19 1.81
CA LEU A 76 10.23 -3.51 1.60
C LEU A 76 9.81 -4.48 2.71
N ALA A 77 9.91 -4.07 3.98
CA ALA A 77 9.47 -4.86 5.11
C ALA A 77 7.98 -5.22 5.02
N THR A 78 7.13 -4.27 4.63
CA THR A 78 5.68 -4.49 4.42
C THR A 78 5.44 -5.56 3.36
N GLY A 79 6.13 -5.48 2.20
CA GLY A 79 6.03 -6.47 1.14
C GLY A 79 6.46 -7.87 1.59
N ILE A 80 7.59 -7.98 2.29
CA ILE A 80 8.09 -9.25 2.84
C ILE A 80 7.09 -9.84 3.82
N THR A 81 6.57 -9.06 4.77
CA THR A 81 5.59 -9.52 5.76
C THR A 81 4.35 -10.09 5.08
N LEU A 82 3.81 -9.39 4.07
CA LEU A 82 2.64 -9.86 3.32
C LEU A 82 2.92 -11.15 2.56
N LEU A 83 4.09 -11.30 1.92
CA LEU A 83 4.46 -12.54 1.24
C LEU A 83 4.62 -13.71 2.22
N VAL A 84 5.24 -13.48 3.38
CA VAL A 84 5.40 -14.53 4.41
C VAL A 84 4.03 -15.01 4.90
N PHE A 85 3.10 -14.09 5.18
CA PHE A 85 1.76 -14.49 5.63
C PHE A 85 0.94 -15.14 4.51
N ALA A 86 1.04 -14.63 3.29
CA ALA A 86 0.43 -15.26 2.11
C ALA A 86 0.94 -16.69 1.90
N TYR A 87 2.26 -16.91 2.02
CA TYR A 87 2.87 -18.23 1.94
C TYR A 87 2.40 -19.18 3.06
N GLN A 88 2.20 -18.66 4.28
CA GLN A 88 1.63 -19.40 5.41
C GLN A 88 0.11 -19.62 5.30
N GLY A 89 -0.55 -19.12 4.26
CA GLY A 89 -2.00 -19.19 4.11
C GLY A 89 -2.79 -18.29 5.08
N LYS A 90 -2.11 -17.32 5.71
CA LYS A 90 -2.66 -16.39 6.72
C LYS A 90 -3.35 -15.19 6.08
N TRP A 91 -4.43 -15.48 5.34
CA TRP A 91 -5.11 -14.48 4.51
C TRP A 91 -5.89 -13.44 5.33
N VAL A 92 -6.43 -13.82 6.49
CA VAL A 92 -7.11 -12.90 7.42
C VAL A 92 -6.12 -11.88 7.99
N GLU A 93 -4.91 -12.32 8.33
CA GLU A 93 -3.85 -11.46 8.82
C GLU A 93 -3.34 -10.52 7.71
N THR A 94 -3.20 -11.01 6.47
CA THR A 94 -2.87 -10.13 5.35
C THR A 94 -3.95 -9.08 5.10
N ALA A 95 -5.24 -9.45 5.19
CA ALA A 95 -6.34 -8.50 5.07
C ALA A 95 -6.32 -7.48 6.22
N THR A 96 -6.02 -7.91 7.45
CA THR A 96 -5.87 -7.02 8.60
C THR A 96 -4.73 -6.01 8.38
N ILE A 97 -3.59 -6.45 7.87
CA ILE A 97 -2.47 -5.55 7.55
C ILE A 97 -2.89 -4.57 6.45
N LEU A 98 -3.50 -5.06 5.36
CA LEU A 98 -3.93 -4.24 4.23
C LEU A 98 -4.98 -3.19 4.60
N SER A 99 -5.91 -3.52 5.50
CA SER A 99 -6.92 -2.57 5.99
C SER A 99 -6.30 -1.43 6.78
N ILE A 100 -5.28 -1.72 7.60
CA ILE A 100 -4.56 -0.72 8.38
C ILE A 100 -3.70 0.16 7.48
N ILE A 101 -2.82 -0.44 6.65
CA ILE A 101 -1.88 0.35 5.84
C ILE A 101 -2.58 1.12 4.73
N GLY A 102 -3.67 0.59 4.16
CA GLY A 102 -4.45 1.27 3.13
C GLY A 102 -5.13 2.54 3.66
N VAL A 103 -5.46 2.60 4.96
CA VAL A 103 -5.98 3.82 5.59
C VAL A 103 -4.84 4.71 6.08
N VAL A 104 -3.92 4.15 6.87
CA VAL A 104 -2.91 4.94 7.58
C VAL A 104 -1.82 5.42 6.63
N VAL A 105 -1.15 4.51 5.91
CA VAL A 105 0.01 4.87 5.10
C VAL A 105 -0.45 5.65 3.87
N ALA A 106 -1.32 5.05 3.05
CA ALA A 106 -1.79 5.68 1.82
C ALA A 106 -2.62 6.96 2.06
N GLY A 107 -3.41 6.99 3.15
CA GLY A 107 -4.15 8.19 3.54
C GLY A 107 -3.24 9.33 4.00
N MET A 108 -2.22 9.04 4.81
CA MET A 108 -1.26 10.04 5.27
C MET A 108 -0.39 10.57 4.13
N ASP A 109 0.10 9.69 3.25
CA ASP A 109 0.84 10.08 2.04
C ASP A 109 -0.03 10.99 1.17
N GLY A 110 -1.28 10.58 0.92
CA GLY A 110 -2.23 11.37 0.15
C GLY A 110 -2.48 12.75 0.74
N TYR A 111 -2.74 12.82 2.05
CA TYR A 111 -2.97 14.06 2.77
C TYR A 111 -1.77 15.01 2.73
N HIS A 112 -0.57 14.51 2.99
CA HIS A 112 0.64 15.33 3.03
C HIS A 112 1.06 15.81 1.64
N ILE A 113 0.91 14.98 0.60
CA ILE A 113 1.21 15.36 -0.79
C ILE A 113 0.20 16.42 -1.27
N ALA A 114 -1.10 16.24 -0.99
CA ALA A 114 -2.12 17.23 -1.33
C ALA A 114 -1.88 18.57 -0.63
N ARG A 115 -1.55 18.56 0.67
CA ARG A 115 -1.24 19.78 1.43
C ARG A 115 -0.01 20.54 0.92
N ARG A 116 0.92 19.87 0.23
CA ARG A 116 2.10 20.48 -0.38
C ARG A 116 1.87 20.95 -1.81
N GLY A 117 0.62 20.98 -2.28
CA GLY A 117 0.22 21.57 -3.56
C GLY A 117 0.03 20.56 -4.69
N SER A 118 0.22 19.25 -4.44
CA SER A 118 -0.02 18.20 -5.44
C SER A 118 -1.28 17.41 -5.12
N SER A 119 -2.46 18.01 -5.38
CA SER A 119 -3.75 17.37 -5.13
C SER A 119 -3.92 16.07 -5.95
N GLY A 120 -3.44 16.06 -7.21
CA GLY A 120 -3.47 14.88 -8.06
C GLY A 120 -2.56 13.76 -7.54
N GLY A 121 -1.36 14.09 -7.07
CA GLY A 121 -0.48 13.14 -6.40
C GLY A 121 -1.11 12.61 -5.12
N GLY A 122 -1.71 13.48 -4.31
CA GLY A 122 -2.40 13.09 -3.08
C GLY A 122 -3.51 12.07 -3.34
N LEU A 123 -4.31 12.29 -4.40
CA LEU A 123 -5.37 11.37 -4.80
C LEU A 123 -4.83 10.03 -5.29
N PHE A 124 -3.73 10.05 -6.06
CA PHE A 124 -3.07 8.84 -6.58
C PHE A 124 -2.59 7.90 -5.47
N HIS A 125 -2.23 8.44 -4.31
CA HIS A 125 -1.87 7.63 -3.14
C HIS A 125 -3.09 7.19 -2.33
N ALA A 126 -3.99 8.12 -1.98
CA ALA A 126 -5.10 7.83 -1.07
C ALA A 126 -6.16 6.88 -1.66
N VAL A 127 -6.47 7.00 -2.96
CA VAL A 127 -7.58 6.24 -3.57
C VAL A 127 -7.27 4.73 -3.66
N PRO A 128 -6.13 4.29 -4.22
CA PRO A 128 -5.80 2.87 -4.23
C PRO A 128 -5.74 2.28 -2.81
N GLY A 129 -5.18 3.04 -1.85
CA GLY A 129 -5.16 2.64 -0.44
C GLY A 129 -6.55 2.42 0.15
N ALA A 130 -7.47 3.37 -0.07
CA ALA A 130 -8.85 3.27 0.40
C ALA A 130 -9.60 2.10 -0.23
N LEU A 131 -9.40 1.83 -1.52
CA LEU A 131 -10.01 0.69 -2.21
C LEU A 131 -9.50 -0.65 -1.66
N ILE A 132 -8.18 -0.77 -1.46
CA ILE A 132 -7.55 -1.95 -0.86
C ILE A 132 -8.07 -2.15 0.57
N ALA A 133 -8.14 -1.08 1.36
CA ALA A 133 -8.63 -1.15 2.73
C ALA A 133 -10.11 -1.55 2.79
N GLY A 134 -10.95 -1.01 1.90
CA GLY A 134 -12.36 -1.38 1.80
C GLY A 134 -12.56 -2.85 1.42
N LEU A 135 -11.80 -3.35 0.44
CA LEU A 135 -11.80 -4.77 0.08
C LEU A 135 -11.37 -5.65 1.27
N ALA A 136 -10.28 -5.27 1.94
CA ALA A 136 -9.76 -6.01 3.07
C ALA A 136 -10.74 -6.02 4.26
N ALA A 137 -11.37 -4.88 4.56
CA ALA A 137 -12.42 -4.78 5.58
C ALA A 137 -13.64 -5.66 5.23
N ALA A 138 -14.04 -5.72 3.96
CA ALA A 138 -15.12 -6.61 3.52
C ALA A 138 -14.77 -8.09 3.74
N VAL A 139 -13.53 -8.50 3.48
CA VAL A 139 -13.04 -9.87 3.78
C VAL A 139 -13.15 -10.18 5.26
N LEU A 140 -12.69 -9.26 6.11
CA LEU A 140 -12.71 -9.42 7.56
C LEU A 140 -14.14 -9.48 8.11
N TYR A 141 -15.05 -8.66 7.57
CA TYR A 141 -16.44 -8.64 7.98
C TYR A 141 -17.19 -9.93 7.62
N VAL A 142 -16.91 -10.50 6.45
CA VAL A 142 -17.57 -11.74 5.98
C VAL A 142 -16.99 -12.99 6.66
N GLY A 143 -15.79 -12.91 7.24
CA GLY A 143 -15.18 -14.01 7.98
C GLY A 143 -14.74 -15.16 7.07
N VAL A 144 -13.88 -14.85 6.09
CA VAL A 144 -13.23 -15.84 5.21
C VAL A 144 -12.22 -16.69 5.97
#